data_AF-A0AAV0G7P2-F1
#
_entry.id   AF-A0AAV0G7P2-F1
#
_cell.length_a   1.000
_cell.length_b   1.000
_cell.length_c   1.000
_cell.angle_alpha   90.00
_cell.angle_beta   90.00
_cell.angle_gamma   90.00
#
_symmetry.space_group_name_H-M   'P 1'
#
loop_
_entity.id
_entity.type
_entity.pdbx_description
1 polymer ?
#
loop_
_entity_poly.entity_id
_entity_poly.type
_entity_poly.pdbx_seq_one_letter_code
_entity_poly.pdbx_strand_id
1 'polypeptide(L)'
;MQQDLPSRTPIGVGQRNGGVYYFHCLEKIYASSISSTQSSELWHFRLGYLSKTVLRVVSRMNKSLFNVDFNNDCDACLRGKQTRDIFNNNLTRAVEPFELIHCDIW
;
A
#
# COMPACT_ATOMS: atom_id res chain seq x y z
N MET A 1 1.75 -15.23 -17.68
CA MET A 1 3.18 -15.56 -17.82
C MET A 1 3.94 -14.34 -17.31
N GLN A 2 4.67 -14.45 -16.20
CA GLN A 2 5.44 -13.32 -15.66
C GLN A 2 6.85 -13.39 -16.26
N GLN A 3 7.24 -12.32 -16.95
CA GLN A 3 8.52 -12.22 -17.64
C GLN A 3 9.39 -11.18 -16.93
N ASP A 4 10.70 -11.41 -16.92
CA ASP A 4 11.68 -10.46 -16.43
C ASP A 4 11.79 -9.30 -17.43
N LEU A 5 11.62 -8.07 -16.97
CA LEU A 5 11.47 -6.91 -17.85
C LEU A 5 12.76 -6.57 -18.64
N PRO A 6 13.96 -6.68 -18.05
CA PRO A 6 15.22 -6.50 -18.77
C PRO A 6 15.54 -7.64 -19.76
N SER A 7 15.42 -8.91 -19.34
CA SER A 7 15.86 -10.05 -20.15
C SER A 7 14.78 -10.64 -21.06
N ARG A 8 13.50 -10.29 -20.82
CA ARG A 8 12.31 -10.90 -21.43
C ARG A 8 12.24 -12.43 -21.25
N THR A 9 13.02 -12.98 -20.33
CA THR A 9 12.99 -14.41 -20.04
C THR A 9 11.82 -14.73 -19.11
N PRO A 10 11.18 -15.90 -19.25
CA PRO A 10 10.16 -16.34 -18.32
C PRO A 10 10.78 -16.55 -16.93
N ILE A 11 10.32 -15.81 -15.91
CA ILE A 11 10.82 -15.95 -14.53
C ILE A 11 10.38 -17.30 -13.93
N GLY A 12 9.29 -17.85 -14.44
CA GLY A 12 8.90 -19.23 -14.19
C GLY A 12 7.58 -19.55 -14.87
N VAL A 13 7.33 -20.85 -15.03
CA VAL A 13 6.12 -21.36 -15.69
C VAL A 13 5.29 -22.09 -14.64
N GLY A 14 4.03 -21.66 -14.50
CA GLY A 14 3.04 -22.35 -13.70
C GLY A 14 2.42 -23.50 -14.49
N GLN A 15 2.71 -24.76 -14.15
CA GLN A 15 2.10 -25.91 -14.78
C GLN A 15 0.77 -26.26 -14.09
N ARG A 16 -0.32 -26.37 -14.84
CA ARG A 16 -1.62 -26.78 -14.29
C ARG A 16 -1.69 -28.30 -14.17
N ASN A 17 -1.97 -28.80 -12.97
CA ASN A 17 -2.27 -30.22 -12.73
C ASN A 17 -3.38 -30.34 -11.69
N GLY A 18 -4.39 -31.18 -11.93
CA GLY A 18 -5.53 -31.37 -11.02
C GLY A 18 -6.37 -30.11 -10.72
N GLY A 19 -6.32 -29.09 -11.59
CA GLY A 19 -7.05 -27.82 -11.37
C GLY A 19 -6.29 -26.76 -10.56
N VAL A 20 -5.08 -27.07 -10.08
CA VAL A 20 -4.18 -26.11 -9.41
C VAL A 20 -2.94 -25.85 -10.27
N TYR A 21 -2.32 -24.68 -10.13
CA TYR A 21 -1.10 -24.30 -10.85
C TYR A 21 0.11 -24.47 -9.92
N TYR A 22 1.11 -25.24 -10.38
CA TYR A 22 2.38 -25.45 -9.70
C TYR A 22 3.44 -24.57 -10.33
N PHE A 23 4.06 -23.69 -9.52
CA PHE A 23 5.18 -22.88 -10.00
C PHE A 23 6.47 -23.70 -9.91
N HIS A 24 7.03 -24.07 -11.07
CA HIS A 24 8.34 -24.70 -11.14
C HIS A 24 9.40 -23.60 -11.26
N CYS A 25 9.95 -23.20 -10.10
CA CYS A 25 11.14 -22.34 -10.08
C CYS A 25 12.36 -23.17 -10.48
N LEU A 26 13.07 -22.76 -11.53
CA LEU A 26 14.18 -23.52 -12.11
C LEU A 26 15.51 -23.35 -11.36
N GLU A 27 15.56 -22.53 -10.30
CA GLU A 27 16.76 -22.29 -9.49
C GLU A 27 16.51 -22.53 -7.99
N LYS A 28 17.52 -23.03 -7.28
CA LYS A 28 17.51 -23.11 -5.82
C LYS A 28 17.48 -21.69 -5.25
N ILE A 29 16.29 -21.19 -4.94
CA ILE A 29 16.14 -19.95 -4.17
C ILE A 29 16.64 -20.23 -2.75
N TYR A 30 17.84 -19.72 -2.44
CA TYR A 30 18.28 -19.60 -1.07
C TYR A 30 17.44 -18.52 -0.40
N ALA A 31 16.46 -18.92 0.41
CA ALA A 31 15.74 -17.97 1.24
C ALA A 31 16.74 -17.36 2.23
N SER A 32 17.19 -16.13 1.98
CA SER A 32 17.99 -15.38 2.93
C SER A 32 17.09 -15.04 4.12
N SER A 33 17.22 -15.79 5.21
CA SER A 33 16.58 -15.45 6.47
C SER A 33 17.26 -14.21 7.03
N ILE A 34 16.65 -13.04 6.81
CA ILE A 34 17.08 -11.82 7.50
C ILE A 34 16.69 -11.99 8.98
N SER A 35 17.68 -12.26 9.82
CA SER A 35 17.56 -12.39 11.28
C SER A 35 17.53 -11.04 11.99
N SER A 36 16.99 -10.00 11.36
CA SER A 36 16.75 -8.73 12.04
C SER A 36 15.40 -8.79 12.72
N THR A 37 15.34 -8.39 13.99
CA THR A 37 14.11 -7.98 14.66
C THR A 37 13.25 -7.18 13.68
N GLN A 38 12.16 -7.78 13.20
CA GLN A 38 11.36 -7.11 12.18
C GLN A 38 10.71 -5.90 12.82
N SER A 39 11.12 -4.71 12.39
CA SER A 39 10.57 -3.47 12.91
C SER A 39 9.10 -3.34 12.52
N SER A 40 8.31 -2.65 13.34
CA SER A 40 6.91 -2.35 12.99
C SER A 40 6.80 -1.54 11.70
N GLU A 41 7.85 -0.81 11.29
CA GLU A 41 7.92 -0.11 10.01
C GLU A 41 7.95 -1.06 8.81
N LEU A 42 8.73 -2.14 8.91
CA LEU A 42 8.81 -3.14 7.84
C LEU A 42 7.44 -3.80 7.61
N TRP A 43 6.74 -4.12 8.69
CA TRP A 43 5.38 -4.67 8.62
C TRP A 43 4.34 -3.65 8.15
N HIS A 44 4.52 -2.38 8.49
CA HIS A 44 3.73 -1.29 7.94
C HIS A 44 3.81 -1.27 6.41
N PHE A 45 5.00 -1.37 5.82
CA PHE A 45 5.17 -1.42 4.36
C PHE A 45 4.66 -2.72 3.73
N ARG A 46 5.04 -3.89 4.29
CA ARG A 46 4.66 -5.20 3.73
C ARG A 46 3.15 -5.45 3.68
N LEU A 47 2.41 -4.87 4.63
CA LEU A 47 0.96 -5.03 4.70
C LEU A 47 0.19 -3.90 3.99
N GLY A 48 0.88 -3.06 3.20
CA GLY A 48 0.23 -2.01 2.42
C GLY A 48 -0.14 -0.78 3.26
N TYR A 49 0.79 -0.30 4.08
CA TYR A 49 0.65 0.94 4.84
C TYR A 49 -0.51 0.92 5.85
N LEU A 50 -0.71 -0.23 6.52
CA LEU A 50 -1.73 -0.40 7.56
C LEU A 50 -1.56 0.62 8.69
N SER A 51 -2.68 1.06 9.26
CA SER A 51 -2.65 1.99 10.39
C SER A 51 -2.00 1.36 11.63
N LYS A 52 -1.45 2.20 12.50
CA LYS A 52 -0.89 1.80 13.80
C LYS A 52 -1.89 0.96 14.62
N THR A 53 -3.19 1.24 14.50
CA THR A 53 -4.24 0.46 15.18
C THR A 53 -4.36 -0.95 14.63
N VAL A 54 -4.34 -1.14 13.31
CA VAL A 54 -4.41 -2.48 12.71
C VAL A 54 -3.12 -3.25 12.99
N LEU A 55 -1.95 -2.60 12.92
CA LEU A 55 -0.67 -3.23 13.28
C LEU A 55 -0.63 -3.72 14.74
N ARG A 56 -1.29 -3.00 15.67
CA ARG A 56 -1.48 -3.49 17.06
C ARG A 56 -2.32 -4.74 17.14
N VAL A 57 -3.36 -4.87 16.32
CA VAL A 57 -4.17 -6.10 16.26
C VAL A 57 -3.33 -7.26 15.73
N VAL A 58 -2.57 -7.04 14.64
CA VAL A 58 -1.70 -8.06 14.04
C VAL A 58 -0.62 -8.53 15.02
N SER A 59 0.06 -7.60 15.71
CA SER A 59 1.07 -7.93 16.72
C SER A 59 0.48 -8.71 17.91
N ARG A 60 -0.78 -8.45 18.29
CA ARG A 60 -1.47 -9.24 19.33
C ARG A 60 -1.78 -10.67 18.88
N MET A 61 -2.06 -10.88 17.60
CA MET A 61 -2.29 -12.23 17.05
C MET A 61 -1.02 -13.06 17.03
N ASN A 62 0.14 -12.41 16.83
CA ASN A 62 1.43 -13.07 16.92
C ASN A 62 2.52 -12.10 17.41
N LYS A 63 2.83 -12.20 18.70
CA LYS A 63 3.79 -11.32 19.39
C LYS A 63 5.24 -11.48 18.91
N SER A 64 5.57 -12.59 18.22
CA SER A 64 6.92 -12.80 17.69
C SER A 64 7.17 -12.09 16.36
N LEU A 65 6.11 -11.55 15.71
CA LEU A 65 6.25 -10.90 14.41
C LEU A 65 6.98 -9.55 14.52
N PHE A 66 6.56 -8.69 15.45
CA PHE A 66 7.13 -7.37 15.69
C PHE A 66 6.56 -6.75 16.97
N ASN A 67 7.35 -5.89 17.62
CA ASN A 67 6.85 -4.99 18.65
C ASN A 67 6.33 -3.70 18.00
N VAL A 68 5.18 -3.20 18.47
CA VAL A 68 4.59 -1.97 17.95
C VAL A 68 5.22 -0.78 18.65
N ASP A 69 6.40 -0.39 18.19
CA ASP A 69 7.11 0.80 18.68
C ASP A 69 7.59 1.66 17.51
N PHE A 70 6.68 1.95 16.57
CA PHE A 70 6.96 2.85 15.45
C PHE A 70 6.26 4.19 15.68
N ASN A 71 7.06 5.15 16.10
CA ASN A 71 6.62 6.52 16.38
C ASN A 71 6.64 7.42 15.14
N ASN A 72 7.07 6.91 13.99
CA ASN A 72 7.26 7.74 12.80
C ASN A 72 5.95 7.96 12.04
N ASP A 73 5.79 9.19 11.55
CA ASP A 73 4.78 9.54 10.58
C ASP A 73 5.32 9.22 9.19
N CYS A 74 4.81 8.14 8.60
CA CYS A 74 5.22 7.70 7.27
C CYS A 74 4.79 8.75 6.22
N ASP A 75 5.74 9.32 5.48
CA ASP A 75 5.48 10.33 4.44
C ASP A 75 4.44 9.86 3.40
N ALA A 76 4.52 8.61 2.95
CA ALA A 76 3.54 8.04 2.02
C ALA A 76 2.13 7.98 2.63
N CYS A 77 2.01 7.67 3.93
CA CYS A 77 0.74 7.72 4.63
C CYS A 77 0.23 9.14 4.80
N LEU A 78 1.10 10.08 5.15
CA LEU A 78 0.73 11.48 5.27
C LEU A 78 0.15 11.98 3.94
N ARG A 79 0.88 11.80 2.84
CA ARG A 79 0.42 12.21 1.50
C ARG A 79 -0.84 11.48 1.04
N GLY A 80 -0.93 10.17 1.31
CA GLY A 80 -2.03 9.33 0.82
C GLY A 80 -3.28 9.33 1.70
N LYS A 81 -3.17 9.69 2.98
CA LYS A 81 -4.28 9.70 3.97
C LYS A 81 -4.59 11.09 4.48
N GLN A 82 -3.87 12.13 4.06
CA GLN A 82 -4.25 13.50 4.33
C GLN A 82 -5.63 13.75 3.71
N THR A 83 -6.63 13.81 4.56
CA THR A 83 -7.94 14.32 4.19
C THR A 83 -7.78 15.83 4.03
N ARG A 84 -8.23 16.37 2.90
CA ARG A 84 -8.37 17.81 2.77
C ARG A 84 -9.33 18.29 3.86
N ASP A 85 -8.98 19.37 4.54
CA ASP A 85 -9.91 20.01 5.48
C ASP A 85 -11.24 20.30 4.77
N ILE A 86 -12.32 20.41 5.55
CA ILE A 86 -13.63 20.77 5.04
C ILE A 86 -13.45 22.04 4.20
N PHE A 87 -13.95 22.04 2.95
CA PHE A 87 -13.97 23.26 2.15
C PHE A 87 -14.61 24.35 3.00
N ASN A 88 -13.96 25.51 3.12
CA ASN A 88 -14.65 26.67 3.70
C ASN A 88 -15.97 26.83 2.94
N ASN A 89 -17.08 26.90 3.67
CA ASN A 89 -18.40 27.20 3.11
C ASN A 89 -18.44 28.67 2.69
N ASN A 90 -17.64 29.04 1.70
CA ASN A 90 -17.82 30.27 0.96
C ASN A 90 -18.99 30.03 0.02
N LEU A 91 -20.20 30.25 0.52
CA LEU A 91 -21.42 30.24 -0.26
C LEU A 91 -21.49 31.54 -1.08
N THR A 92 -20.65 31.67 -2.10
CA THR A 92 -20.91 32.63 -3.18
C THR A 92 -22.11 32.12 -3.96
N ARG A 93 -23.30 32.57 -3.56
CA ARG A 93 -24.57 32.24 -4.20
C ARG A 93 -25.19 33.54 -4.73
N ALA A 94 -25.59 33.53 -5.99
CA ALA A 94 -26.40 34.61 -6.55
C ALA A 94 -27.75 34.67 -5.83
N VAL A 95 -28.12 35.86 -5.38
CA VAL A 95 -29.43 36.20 -4.83
C VAL A 95 -30.32 36.74 -5.94
N GLU A 96 -29.74 37.46 -6.90
CA GLU A 96 -30.44 38.10 -8.02
C GLU A 96 -30.08 37.49 -9.39
N PRO A 97 -30.95 37.62 -10.40
CA PRO A 97 -30.64 37.20 -11.76
C PRO A 97 -29.38 37.89 -12.30
N PHE A 98 -28.48 37.11 -12.90
CA PHE A 98 -27.22 37.57 -13.50
C PHE A 98 -26.16 38.16 -12.54
N GLU A 99 -26.32 38.00 -11.22
CA GLU A 99 -25.35 38.48 -10.23
C GLU A 99 -23.99 37.75 -10.29
N LEU A 100 -24.00 36.48 -10.71
CA LEU A 100 -22.79 35.64 -10.77
C LEU A 100 -22.76 34.89 -12.11
N ILE A 101 -21.69 35.11 -12.90
CA ILE A 101 -21.44 34.41 -14.16
C ILE A 101 -20.15 33.60 -14.01
N HIS A 102 -20.26 32.28 -14.11
CA HIS A 102 -19.10 31.39 -14.15
C HIS A 102 -18.75 31.09 -15.61
N CYS A 103 -17.53 31.46 -16.01
CA CYS A 103 -16.96 31.09 -17.31
C CYS A 103 -15.73 30.24 -17.04
N ASP A 104 -15.64 29.08 -17.69
CA ASP A 104 -14.47 28.22 -17.65
C ASP A 104 -13.85 28.16 -19.04
N ILE A 105 -12.53 28.07 -19.09
CA ILE A 105 -11.77 27.83 -20.32
C ILE A 105 -11.17 26.43 -20.20
N TRP A 106 -11.68 25.53 -21.03
CA TRP A 106 -11.16 24.17 -21.14
C TRP A 106 -9.82 24.16 -21.87
#